data_AF-A0A7W0QNV4-F1
#
_entry.id   AF-A0A7W0QNV4-F1
#
_cell.length_a   1.000
_cell.length_b   1.000
_cell.length_c   1.000
_cell.angle_alpha   90.00
_cell.angle_beta   90.00
_cell.angle_gamma   90.00
#
_symmetry.space_group_name_H-M   'P 1'
#
loop_
_entity.id
_entity.type
_entity.pdbx_description
1 polymer ?
#
loop_
_entity_poly.entity_id
_entity_poly.type
_entity_poly.pdbx_seq_one_letter_code
_entity_poly.pdbx_strand_id
1 'polypeptide(L)'
;MIRRTALSFLIPVVSSIGVMLAQQPTPTGGNQTPPPQQPSSIGVSISGDSGSAPRMAVPDFIALSSDAETQAIARTIGQVLWDDLNYEREFYMIPRDTYNSIAAPASIADPPFDRWRELGADGLIMGSVAKAGNTVRVEMRLYRVPTRQQAFAREYSGAAANARVYAHTISDEVHQSQRNLRGVARTKLTFVSDRDRQRVVKTVENREVKEVYIADYDGAGHRRVTAGAQLNNSPTWSPDGRAIAYTSWRTGFMDVFVSRIYEGTMSNPAKGTPSAQNYLPMYSPDGTKLAFTSNRDGNPEIYVMNADGSGIRRLTNHPSIDVTPTWSPTGTQLAFTSERSGTPSIYIVGADGLGLRRITFENSDRATWSPAPRNELAYTARTGPGYDIKVLNLASSETRQLTFGEGTNESPAWAPNGRHLAFTSTRSGRTQIFTVDYDGRNIRQLTRDGNNQQPHWSQ
;
A
#
# COMPACT_ATOMS: atom_id res chain seq x y z
N MET A 1 -60.55 10.98 -44.99
CA MET A 1 -61.81 10.41 -44.46
C MET A 1 -61.85 10.59 -42.95
N ILE A 2 -63.00 11.02 -42.40
CA ILE A 2 -63.57 10.74 -41.04
C ILE A 2 -62.55 10.71 -39.87
N ARG A 3 -62.33 11.73 -39.01
CA ARG A 3 -63.17 12.58 -38.10
C ARG A 3 -63.83 11.88 -36.88
N ARG A 4 -63.35 12.26 -35.68
CA ARG A 4 -63.99 12.45 -34.34
C ARG A 4 -62.88 12.90 -33.35
N THR A 5 -62.97 13.82 -32.38
CA THR A 5 -64.06 14.67 -31.79
C THR A 5 -65.06 13.89 -30.92
N ALA A 6 -65.43 14.28 -29.68
CA ALA A 6 -65.33 15.54 -28.90
C ALA A 6 -65.26 15.23 -27.36
N LEU A 7 -65.22 16.14 -26.35
CA LEU A 7 -65.17 17.62 -26.23
C LEU A 7 -64.56 18.07 -24.85
N SER A 8 -64.38 19.38 -24.68
CA SER A 8 -64.00 20.27 -23.56
C SER A 8 -64.81 20.25 -22.24
N PHE A 9 -64.25 20.78 -21.13
CA PHE A 9 -64.80 21.92 -20.33
C PHE A 9 -63.79 22.45 -19.28
N LEU A 10 -63.96 23.70 -18.80
CA LEU A 10 -63.05 24.45 -17.92
C LEU A 10 -63.82 25.47 -17.04
N ILE A 11 -63.20 25.94 -15.94
CA ILE A 11 -63.52 27.10 -15.05
C ILE A 11 -64.75 26.96 -14.09
N PRO A 12 -64.87 27.75 -12.99
CA PRO A 12 -64.23 27.51 -11.68
C PRO A 12 -65.19 27.45 -10.47
N VAL A 13 -64.66 27.12 -9.28
CA VAL A 13 -65.20 27.60 -7.99
C VAL A 13 -64.05 28.10 -7.09
N VAL A 14 -64.20 29.30 -6.56
CA VAL A 14 -63.34 29.89 -5.52
C VAL A 14 -63.95 29.57 -4.15
N SER A 15 -63.15 29.11 -3.18
CA SER A 15 -63.47 29.25 -1.76
C SER A 15 -62.21 29.20 -0.88
N SER A 16 -62.14 30.12 0.06
CA SER A 16 -61.03 30.40 0.97
C SER A 16 -61.11 29.62 2.28
N ILE A 17 -59.99 29.05 2.72
CA ILE A 17 -59.54 28.76 4.10
C ILE A 17 -58.00 28.78 3.98
N GLY A 18 -57.18 29.45 4.79
CA GLY A 18 -57.26 29.72 6.23
C GLY A 18 -55.98 29.14 6.84
N VAL A 19 -54.98 29.98 7.12
CA VAL A 19 -53.65 29.53 7.56
C VAL A 19 -53.73 28.99 8.99
N MET A 20 -53.45 27.70 9.18
CA MET A 20 -53.12 27.12 10.48
C MET A 20 -51.66 26.66 10.49
N LEU A 21 -50.85 27.30 11.33
CA LEU A 21 -49.53 26.83 11.71
C LEU A 21 -49.67 25.64 12.66
N ALA A 22 -49.62 24.42 12.12
CA ALA A 22 -49.53 23.21 12.92
C ALA A 22 -48.13 23.10 13.54
N GLN A 23 -48.03 23.29 14.85
CA GLN A 23 -46.82 23.01 15.61
C GLN A 23 -46.52 21.50 15.56
N GLN A 24 -45.29 21.11 15.22
CA GLN A 24 -44.87 19.72 15.31
C GLN A 24 -44.79 19.28 16.78
N PRO A 25 -45.27 18.07 17.14
CA PRO A 25 -45.20 17.59 18.50
C PRO A 25 -43.75 17.29 18.91
N THR A 26 -43.35 17.78 20.08
CA THR A 26 -42.09 17.43 20.74
C THR A 26 -42.05 15.93 21.05
N PRO A 27 -40.97 15.20 20.73
CA PRO A 27 -40.82 13.81 21.14
C PRO A 27 -40.69 13.72 22.66
N THR A 28 -41.61 13.00 23.30
CA THR A 28 -41.56 12.67 24.73
C THR A 28 -40.34 11.80 25.03
N GLY A 29 -39.55 12.17 26.04
CA GLY A 29 -38.33 11.47 26.40
C GLY A 29 -38.59 10.04 26.90
N GLY A 30 -38.13 9.05 26.13
CA GLY A 30 -37.89 7.70 26.63
C GLY A 30 -36.45 7.59 27.14
N ASN A 31 -36.26 7.00 28.33
CA ASN A 31 -34.95 6.67 28.86
C ASN A 31 -34.29 5.59 27.98
N GLN A 32 -33.61 6.00 26.92
CA GLN A 32 -32.62 5.16 26.24
C GLN A 32 -31.35 5.21 27.08
N THR A 33 -31.03 4.08 27.73
CA THR A 33 -29.70 3.88 28.32
C THR A 33 -28.66 4.14 27.23
N PRO A 34 -27.67 5.01 27.45
CA PRO A 34 -26.64 5.25 26.45
C PRO A 34 -26.00 3.92 26.03
N PRO A 35 -25.68 3.71 24.74
CA PRO A 35 -24.87 2.57 24.35
C PRO A 35 -23.58 2.61 25.19
N PRO A 36 -23.08 1.46 25.69
CA PRO A 36 -21.92 1.46 26.57
C PRO A 36 -20.77 2.15 25.85
N GLN A 37 -20.39 3.33 26.36
CA GLN A 37 -19.21 4.03 25.89
C GLN A 37 -18.06 3.03 26.08
N GLN A 38 -17.41 2.64 24.98
CA GLN A 38 -16.10 2.00 25.09
C GLN A 38 -15.26 2.93 25.98
N PRO A 39 -14.66 2.42 27.07
CA PRO A 39 -13.92 3.27 27.96
C PRO A 39 -12.87 3.99 27.12
N SER A 40 -12.92 5.33 27.14
CA SER A 40 -11.91 6.16 26.52
C SER A 40 -10.62 5.90 27.28
N SER A 41 -9.88 4.87 26.86
CA SER A 41 -8.56 4.60 27.36
C SER A 41 -7.72 5.82 27.00
N ILE A 42 -7.45 6.66 28.00
CA ILE A 42 -6.48 7.73 27.90
C ILE A 42 -5.15 7.04 27.66
N GLY A 43 -4.82 6.85 26.38
CA GLY A 43 -3.67 6.10 25.94
C GLY A 43 -2.43 6.84 26.40
N VAL A 44 -1.63 6.19 27.25
CA VAL A 44 -0.36 6.76 27.69
C VAL A 44 0.59 6.71 26.50
N SER A 45 0.79 7.84 25.85
CA SER A 45 1.80 7.97 24.82
C SER A 45 3.19 7.88 25.44
N ILE A 46 4.02 7.01 24.88
CA ILE A 46 5.43 6.92 25.24
C ILE A 46 6.18 8.00 24.46
N SER A 47 6.94 8.79 25.21
CA SER A 47 7.76 9.91 24.79
C SER A 47 9.11 9.78 25.47
N GLY A 48 10.18 10.11 24.76
CA GLY A 48 11.52 10.20 25.36
C GLY A 48 11.67 11.47 26.17
N ASP A 49 12.77 11.56 26.90
CA ASP A 49 13.12 12.75 27.67
C ASP A 49 13.22 13.99 26.76
N SER A 50 12.74 15.12 27.28
CA SER A 50 12.79 16.44 26.63
C SER A 50 12.23 16.51 25.20
N GLY A 51 11.28 15.63 24.85
CA GLY A 51 10.65 15.61 23.53
C GLY A 51 11.44 14.85 22.45
N SER A 52 12.49 14.12 22.83
CA SER A 52 13.13 13.16 21.93
C SER A 52 12.19 12.00 21.56
N ALA A 53 12.44 11.36 20.41
CA ALA A 53 11.73 10.12 20.08
C ALA A 53 12.11 9.04 21.10
N PRO A 54 11.14 8.30 21.67
CA PRO A 54 11.42 7.37 22.76
C PRO A 54 12.24 6.17 22.31
N ARG A 55 13.01 5.67 23.26
CA ARG A 55 13.84 4.49 23.14
C ARG A 55 13.01 3.26 23.52
N MET A 56 12.83 2.35 22.59
CA MET A 56 11.94 1.20 22.70
C MET A 56 12.71 -0.12 22.74
N ALA A 57 12.30 -1.03 23.61
CA ALA A 57 12.82 -2.39 23.69
C ALA A 57 11.72 -3.44 23.39
N VAL A 58 12.13 -4.50 22.69
CA VAL A 58 11.27 -5.66 22.36
C VAL A 58 12.09 -6.94 22.49
N PRO A 59 12.26 -7.50 23.70
CA PRO A 59 12.87 -8.81 23.89
C PRO A 59 12.12 -9.93 23.13
N ASP A 60 12.69 -11.13 23.11
CA ASP A 60 11.96 -12.33 22.68
C ASP A 60 10.71 -12.53 23.55
N PHE A 61 9.62 -13.02 22.97
CA PHE A 61 8.43 -13.32 23.75
C PHE A 61 8.67 -14.57 24.61
N ILE A 62 8.03 -14.63 25.78
CA ILE A 62 8.13 -15.74 26.71
C ILE A 62 7.33 -16.93 26.16
N ALA A 63 8.00 -18.01 25.77
CA ALA A 63 7.33 -19.27 25.47
C ALA A 63 6.84 -19.92 26.78
N LEU A 64 5.52 -20.05 26.94
CA LEU A 64 4.89 -20.69 28.11
C LEU A 64 4.89 -22.23 28.00
N SER A 65 5.38 -22.76 26.88
CA SER A 65 5.59 -24.19 26.63
C SER A 65 7.06 -24.40 26.25
N SER A 66 7.67 -25.47 26.77
CA SER A 66 9.10 -25.75 26.61
C SER A 66 9.47 -26.37 25.26
N ASP A 67 8.49 -26.64 24.39
CA ASP A 67 8.73 -27.22 23.07
C ASP A 67 9.42 -26.24 22.11
N ALA A 68 10.23 -26.79 21.20
CA ALA A 68 11.04 -26.00 20.28
C ALA A 68 10.22 -25.15 19.30
N GLU A 69 8.96 -25.54 19.00
CA GLU A 69 8.10 -24.83 18.07
C GLU A 69 7.52 -23.56 18.72
N THR A 70 6.97 -23.66 19.94
CA THR A 70 6.49 -22.51 20.70
C THR A 70 7.63 -21.51 20.97
N GLN A 71 8.83 -22.00 21.29
CA GLN A 71 10.02 -21.15 21.41
C GLN A 71 10.41 -20.47 20.09
N ALA A 72 10.35 -21.17 18.96
CA ALA A 72 10.65 -20.59 17.65
C ALA A 72 9.63 -19.50 17.29
N ILE A 73 8.33 -19.74 17.52
CA ILE A 73 7.25 -18.77 17.32
C ILE A 73 7.48 -17.52 18.18
N ALA A 74 7.80 -17.69 19.46
CA ALA A 74 8.01 -16.58 20.38
C ALA A 74 9.24 -15.71 20.02
N ARG A 75 10.34 -16.34 19.58
CA ARG A 75 11.50 -15.65 18.99
C ARG A 75 11.15 -14.94 17.68
N THR A 76 10.41 -15.59 16.78
CA THR A 76 9.97 -14.98 15.51
C THR A 76 9.10 -13.74 15.75
N ILE A 77 8.15 -13.79 16.70
CA ILE A 77 7.30 -12.65 17.03
C ILE A 77 8.14 -11.49 17.58
N GLY A 78 9.01 -11.77 18.55
CA GLY A 78 9.87 -10.75 19.17
C GLY A 78 10.83 -10.08 18.16
N GLN A 79 11.47 -10.87 17.29
CA GLN A 79 12.36 -10.38 16.25
C GLN A 79 11.62 -9.51 15.23
N VAL A 80 10.55 -10.04 14.61
CA VAL A 80 9.83 -9.33 13.55
C VAL A 80 9.16 -8.06 14.07
N LEU A 81 8.63 -8.07 15.30
CA LEU A 81 8.07 -6.86 15.91
C LEU A 81 9.13 -5.78 16.14
N TRP A 82 10.36 -6.17 16.51
CA TRP A 82 11.47 -5.21 16.61
C TRP A 82 11.85 -4.65 15.24
N ASP A 83 11.93 -5.50 14.22
CA ASP A 83 12.24 -5.08 12.85
C ASP A 83 11.17 -4.14 12.29
N ASP A 84 9.89 -4.43 12.52
CA ASP A 84 8.76 -3.60 12.08
C ASP A 84 8.77 -2.20 12.72
N LEU A 85 8.99 -2.12 14.04
CA LEU A 85 9.06 -0.83 14.76
C LEU A 85 10.32 -0.03 14.38
N ASN A 86 11.43 -0.72 14.10
CA ASN A 86 12.66 -0.11 13.60
C ASN A 86 12.49 0.43 12.17
N TYR A 87 11.75 -0.30 11.32
CA TYR A 87 11.54 0.06 9.92
C TYR A 87 10.88 1.42 9.79
N GLU A 88 9.79 1.65 10.53
CA GLU A 88 9.00 2.88 10.40
C GLU A 88 9.68 4.13 11.00
N ARG A 89 10.76 4.00 11.78
CA ARG A 89 11.54 5.14 12.36
C ARG A 89 10.75 6.10 13.27
N GLU A 90 9.66 5.66 13.88
CA GLU A 90 8.90 6.41 14.91
C GLU A 90 9.44 6.23 16.35
N PHE A 91 10.40 5.33 16.49
CA PHE A 91 10.99 4.88 17.74
C PHE A 91 12.51 4.68 17.53
N TYR A 92 13.31 4.97 18.55
CA TYR A 92 14.71 4.52 18.57
C TYR A 92 14.77 3.13 19.19
N MET A 93 14.97 2.11 18.36
CA MET A 93 15.01 0.73 18.86
C MET A 93 16.34 0.45 19.57
N ILE A 94 16.28 -0.04 20.81
CA ILE A 94 17.46 -0.50 21.54
C ILE A 94 17.94 -1.81 20.87
N PRO A 95 19.23 -1.94 20.47
CA PRO A 95 19.74 -3.12 19.77
C PRO A 95 19.54 -4.43 20.57
N ARG A 96 19.09 -5.50 19.91
CA ARG A 96 18.69 -6.76 20.56
C ARG A 96 19.83 -7.48 21.29
N ASP A 97 21.05 -7.32 20.80
CA ASP A 97 22.27 -7.89 21.39
C ASP A 97 22.57 -7.36 22.81
N THR A 98 22.09 -6.16 23.14
CA THR A 98 22.18 -5.60 24.50
C THR A 98 21.34 -6.37 25.53
N TYR A 99 20.27 -7.04 25.09
CA TYR A 99 19.29 -7.70 25.96
C TYR A 99 19.86 -8.93 26.67
N ASN A 100 20.96 -9.51 26.15
CA ASN A 100 21.62 -10.69 26.72
C ASN A 100 22.12 -10.47 28.17
N SER A 101 22.25 -9.21 28.61
CA SER A 101 22.59 -8.82 29.97
C SER A 101 21.41 -8.87 30.96
N ILE A 102 20.17 -8.99 30.44
CA ILE A 102 18.94 -8.96 31.22
C ILE A 102 18.39 -10.39 31.33
N ALA A 103 18.24 -10.87 32.57
CA ALA A 103 17.60 -12.16 32.83
C ALA A 103 16.15 -12.17 32.32
N ALA A 104 15.76 -13.23 31.62
CA ALA A 104 14.38 -13.41 31.15
C ALA A 104 13.41 -13.41 32.34
N PRO A 105 12.36 -12.55 32.36
CA PRO A 105 11.43 -12.50 33.47
C PRO A 105 10.54 -13.75 33.51
N ALA A 106 10.09 -14.11 34.71
CA ALA A 106 9.12 -15.20 34.90
C ALA A 106 7.71 -14.85 34.40
N SER A 107 7.41 -13.56 34.17
CA SER A 107 6.10 -13.08 33.73
C SER A 107 6.22 -11.79 32.93
N ILE A 108 5.31 -11.58 31.98
CA ILE A 108 5.17 -10.30 31.26
C ILE A 108 4.54 -9.19 32.11
N ALA A 109 4.02 -9.52 33.29
CA ALA A 109 3.38 -8.58 34.21
C ALA A 109 4.40 -7.76 35.03
N ASP A 110 5.57 -8.34 35.31
CA ASP A 110 6.63 -7.72 36.12
C ASP A 110 8.02 -8.02 35.49
N PRO A 111 8.34 -7.39 34.35
CA PRO A 111 9.70 -7.43 33.79
C PRO A 111 10.70 -6.68 34.69
N PRO A 112 12.02 -6.92 34.56
CA PRO A 112 13.05 -6.23 35.34
C PRO A 112 13.19 -4.75 34.92
N PHE A 113 12.20 -3.92 35.26
CA PHE A 113 12.08 -2.51 34.85
C PHE A 113 13.34 -1.69 35.15
N ASP A 114 14.01 -1.96 36.27
CA ASP A 114 15.21 -1.22 36.65
C ASP A 114 16.38 -1.49 35.69
N ARG A 115 16.51 -2.72 35.14
CA ARG A 115 17.49 -3.06 34.09
C ARG A 115 17.15 -2.41 32.75
N TRP A 116 15.87 -2.38 32.39
CA TRP A 116 15.44 -1.67 31.17
C TRP A 116 15.64 -0.16 31.28
N ARG A 117 15.47 0.41 32.48
CA ARG A 117 15.79 1.82 32.77
C ARG A 117 17.30 2.09 32.75
N GLU A 118 18.14 1.16 33.20
CA GLU A 118 19.61 1.25 33.07
C GLU A 118 20.07 1.27 31.60
N LEU A 119 19.39 0.56 30.70
CA LEU A 119 19.59 0.67 29.24
C LEU A 119 18.99 1.96 28.62
N GLY A 120 18.30 2.77 29.42
CA GLY A 120 17.63 3.98 28.98
C GLY A 120 16.41 3.71 28.09
N ALA A 121 15.65 2.65 28.35
CA ALA A 121 14.37 2.41 27.69
C ALA A 121 13.28 3.34 28.25
N ASP A 122 12.54 4.01 27.37
CA ASP A 122 11.30 4.72 27.69
C ASP A 122 10.11 3.78 27.64
N GLY A 123 10.14 2.84 26.68
CA GLY A 123 9.09 1.86 26.45
C GLY A 123 9.61 0.44 26.28
N LEU A 124 8.83 -0.52 26.76
CA LEU A 124 9.14 -1.96 26.72
C LEU A 124 7.91 -2.75 26.29
N ILE A 125 8.03 -3.53 25.21
CA ILE A 125 7.02 -4.53 24.84
C ILE A 125 7.46 -5.88 25.38
N MET A 126 6.72 -6.37 26.37
CA MET A 126 6.79 -7.77 26.79
C MET A 126 5.67 -8.54 26.10
N GLY A 127 5.90 -9.82 25.79
CA GLY A 127 4.84 -10.70 25.33
C GLY A 127 5.12 -12.16 25.65
N SER A 128 4.09 -12.99 25.54
CA SER A 128 4.15 -14.42 25.81
C SER A 128 3.38 -15.20 24.75
N VAL A 129 3.77 -16.46 24.55
CA VAL A 129 3.14 -17.38 23.61
C VAL A 129 2.81 -18.68 24.32
N ALA A 130 1.55 -19.07 24.28
CA ALA A 130 1.09 -20.41 24.66
C ALA A 130 0.58 -21.14 23.41
N LYS A 131 0.93 -22.42 23.25
CA LYS A 131 0.48 -23.25 22.13
C LYS A 131 -0.51 -24.31 22.59
N ALA A 132 -1.57 -24.51 21.81
CA ALA A 132 -2.59 -25.53 22.03
C ALA A 132 -2.87 -26.23 20.69
N GLY A 133 -2.26 -27.39 20.46
CA GLY A 133 -2.35 -28.10 19.18
C GLY A 133 -1.75 -27.26 18.04
N ASN A 134 -2.58 -26.90 17.04
CA ASN A 134 -2.18 -26.06 15.91
C ASN A 134 -2.50 -24.56 16.11
N THR A 135 -3.04 -24.17 17.27
CA THR A 135 -3.30 -22.77 17.61
C THR A 135 -2.30 -22.24 18.62
N VAL A 136 -2.07 -20.93 18.57
CA VAL A 136 -1.31 -20.19 19.58
C VAL A 136 -2.15 -19.04 20.12
N ARG A 137 -1.98 -18.77 21.41
CA ARG A 137 -2.38 -17.53 22.07
C ARG A 137 -1.14 -16.68 22.26
N VAL A 138 -1.19 -15.43 21.83
CA VAL A 138 -0.12 -14.44 21.97
C VAL A 138 -0.64 -13.29 22.83
N GLU A 139 -0.11 -13.13 24.04
CA GLU A 139 -0.39 -11.96 24.90
C GLU A 139 0.77 -10.97 24.79
N MET A 140 0.48 -9.67 24.79
CA MET A 140 1.49 -8.62 24.80
C MET A 140 1.08 -7.46 25.69
N ARG A 141 2.08 -6.81 26.30
CA ARG A 141 1.94 -5.61 27.13
C ARG A 141 3.05 -4.62 26.80
N LEU A 142 2.66 -3.39 26.51
CA LEU A 142 3.55 -2.26 26.33
C LEU A 142 3.53 -1.43 27.61
N TYR A 143 4.71 -1.20 28.19
CA TYR A 143 4.91 -0.40 29.39
C TYR A 143 5.67 0.88 29.09
N ARG A 144 5.33 1.97 29.78
CA ARG A 144 6.24 3.10 30.02
C ARG A 144 7.18 2.69 31.16
N VAL A 145 8.47 2.50 30.86
CA VAL A 145 9.46 1.94 31.79
C VAL A 145 9.73 2.85 33.00
N PRO A 146 9.89 4.19 32.87
CA PRO A 146 10.13 5.06 34.02
C PRO A 146 9.05 5.02 35.10
N THR A 147 7.76 4.90 34.71
CA THR A 147 6.62 4.89 35.64
C THR A 147 6.08 3.49 35.93
N ARG A 148 6.65 2.44 35.31
CA ARG A 148 6.14 1.05 35.30
C ARG A 148 4.67 0.93 34.84
N GLN A 149 4.13 1.96 34.19
CA GLN A 149 2.72 2.03 33.81
C GLN A 149 2.46 1.24 32.54
N GLN A 150 1.48 0.35 32.56
CA GLN A 150 1.00 -0.32 31.35
C GLN A 150 0.30 0.71 30.44
N ALA A 151 0.89 1.01 29.29
CA ALA A 151 0.33 1.92 28.30
C ALA A 151 -0.71 1.24 27.41
N PHE A 152 -0.50 -0.04 27.09
CA PHE A 152 -1.31 -0.80 26.13
C PHE A 152 -1.14 -2.31 26.34
N ALA A 153 -2.18 -3.10 26.07
CA ALA A 153 -2.14 -4.56 26.15
C ALA A 153 -3.11 -5.21 25.14
N ARG A 154 -2.74 -6.39 24.64
CA ARG A 154 -3.52 -7.18 23.67
C ARG A 154 -3.34 -8.68 23.88
N GLU A 155 -4.34 -9.43 23.47
CA GLU A 155 -4.29 -10.87 23.31
C GLU A 155 -4.79 -11.23 21.91
N TYR A 156 -4.07 -12.11 21.23
CA TYR A 156 -4.41 -12.66 19.92
C TYR A 156 -4.50 -14.18 20.02
N SER A 157 -5.34 -14.81 19.20
CA SER A 157 -5.42 -16.26 19.08
C SER A 157 -5.65 -16.67 17.62
N GLY A 158 -5.00 -17.74 17.18
CA GLY A 158 -5.11 -18.23 15.80
C GLY A 158 -4.08 -19.31 15.47
N ALA A 159 -3.84 -19.57 14.18
CA ALA A 159 -2.90 -20.61 13.74
C ALA A 159 -1.44 -20.31 14.15
N ALA A 160 -0.68 -21.36 14.51
CA ALA A 160 0.75 -21.29 14.84
C ALA A 160 1.61 -20.72 13.69
N ALA A 161 1.27 -21.06 12.44
CA ALA A 161 1.95 -20.59 11.23
C ALA A 161 1.91 -19.06 11.02
N ASN A 162 1.02 -18.34 11.73
CA ASN A 162 0.82 -16.91 11.57
C ASN A 162 1.73 -16.05 12.47
N ALA A 163 2.82 -16.60 13.02
CA ALA A 163 3.77 -15.91 13.91
C ALA A 163 4.11 -14.48 13.44
N ARG A 164 4.49 -14.32 12.17
CA ARG A 164 4.80 -13.01 11.56
C ARG A 164 3.60 -12.07 11.51
N VAL A 165 2.41 -12.58 11.21
CA VAL A 165 1.18 -11.78 11.16
C VAL A 165 0.82 -11.20 12.53
N TYR A 166 1.07 -11.93 13.63
CA TYR A 166 0.90 -11.37 14.98
C TYR A 166 1.87 -10.23 15.25
N ALA A 167 3.16 -10.38 14.91
CA ALA A 167 4.15 -9.32 15.05
C ALA A 167 3.76 -8.06 14.26
N HIS A 168 3.43 -8.22 12.97
CA HIS A 168 2.98 -7.13 12.11
C HIS A 168 1.69 -6.46 12.63
N THR A 169 0.74 -7.23 13.16
CA THR A 169 -0.48 -6.67 13.78
C THR A 169 -0.15 -5.86 15.02
N ILE A 170 0.75 -6.36 15.87
CA ILE A 170 1.20 -5.63 17.07
C ILE A 170 1.92 -4.34 16.67
N SER A 171 2.78 -4.35 15.63
CA SER A 171 3.45 -3.14 15.16
C SER A 171 2.46 -2.09 14.65
N ASP A 172 1.51 -2.48 13.80
CA ASP A 172 0.44 -1.59 13.32
C ASP A 172 -0.36 -0.97 14.49
N GLU A 173 -0.72 -1.78 15.49
CA GLU A 173 -1.48 -1.30 16.66
C GLU A 173 -0.64 -0.44 17.63
N VAL A 174 0.67 -0.68 17.74
CA VAL A 174 1.59 0.19 18.49
C VAL A 174 1.73 1.54 17.79
N HIS A 175 1.91 1.59 16.47
CA HIS A 175 1.92 2.85 15.73
C HIS A 175 0.58 3.60 15.85
N GLN A 176 -0.54 2.89 15.72
CA GLN A 176 -1.86 3.50 15.84
C GLN A 176 -2.14 4.04 17.24
N SER A 177 -1.75 3.32 18.31
CA SER A 177 -1.98 3.74 19.69
C SER A 177 -0.99 4.79 20.21
N GLN A 178 0.28 4.76 19.76
CA GLN A 178 1.34 5.64 20.27
C GLN A 178 1.59 6.89 19.41
N ARG A 179 1.17 6.87 18.15
CA ARG A 179 1.42 7.96 17.17
C ARG A 179 0.19 8.41 16.39
N ASN A 180 -0.95 7.70 16.50
CA ASN A 180 -2.10 7.88 15.60
C ASN A 180 -1.71 7.75 14.11
N LEU A 181 -0.76 6.85 13.82
CA LEU A 181 -0.30 6.53 12.48
C LEU A 181 -0.73 5.12 12.10
N ARG A 182 -1.19 4.94 10.87
CA ARG A 182 -1.40 3.62 10.29
C ARG A 182 -0.04 3.03 9.92
N GLY A 183 0.33 1.94 10.60
CA GLY A 183 1.55 1.19 10.30
C GLY A 183 1.52 0.51 8.93
N VAL A 184 2.69 0.08 8.46
CA VAL A 184 2.88 -0.62 7.18
C VAL A 184 3.18 -2.11 7.34
N ALA A 185 3.30 -2.63 8.56
CA ALA A 185 3.83 -3.97 8.78
C ALA A 185 2.95 -5.08 8.16
N ARG A 186 1.64 -4.90 8.07
CA ARG A 186 0.74 -5.86 7.39
C ARG A 186 0.59 -5.66 5.88
N THR A 187 1.16 -4.59 5.32
CA THR A 187 1.08 -4.30 3.89
C THR A 187 1.90 -5.29 3.06
N LYS A 188 1.68 -5.29 1.74
CA LYS A 188 2.31 -6.21 0.80
C LYS A 188 2.80 -5.47 -0.43
N LEU A 189 3.87 -5.97 -1.02
CA LEU A 189 4.36 -5.53 -2.32
C LEU A 189 3.98 -6.57 -3.37
N THR A 190 3.40 -6.14 -4.48
CA THR A 190 3.32 -6.95 -5.70
C THR A 190 4.42 -6.51 -6.66
N PHE A 191 4.98 -7.44 -7.42
CA PHE A 191 6.03 -7.19 -8.39
C PHE A 191 6.07 -8.33 -9.42
N VAL A 192 6.89 -8.15 -10.44
CA VAL A 192 7.08 -9.10 -11.54
C VAL A 192 8.40 -9.85 -11.34
N SER A 193 8.41 -11.17 -11.48
CA SER A 193 9.61 -11.98 -11.28
C SER A 193 9.73 -13.16 -12.25
N ASP A 194 10.97 -13.50 -12.61
CA ASP A 194 11.37 -14.70 -13.36
C ASP A 194 11.97 -15.80 -12.46
N ARG A 195 11.89 -15.66 -11.12
CA ARG A 195 12.52 -16.56 -10.13
C ARG A 195 12.27 -18.07 -10.34
N ASP A 196 11.12 -18.46 -10.88
CA ASP A 196 10.82 -19.86 -11.17
C ASP A 196 11.58 -20.42 -12.40
N ARG A 197 12.38 -19.58 -13.09
CA ARG A 197 13.24 -19.91 -14.24
C ARG A 197 12.50 -20.60 -15.39
N GLN A 198 11.19 -20.37 -15.47
CA GLN A 198 10.33 -20.91 -16.52
C GLN A 198 10.62 -20.20 -17.85
N ARG A 199 10.48 -20.92 -18.96
CA ARG A 199 10.71 -20.41 -20.33
C ARG A 199 9.45 -20.49 -21.17
N VAL A 200 9.29 -19.54 -22.09
CA VAL A 200 8.21 -19.60 -23.08
C VAL A 200 8.56 -20.65 -24.14
N VAL A 201 7.92 -21.81 -24.07
CA VAL A 201 8.22 -22.99 -24.93
C VAL A 201 7.75 -22.81 -26.39
N LYS A 202 7.01 -21.75 -26.71
CA LYS A 202 6.31 -21.56 -28.01
C LYS A 202 6.73 -20.32 -28.81
N THR A 203 7.75 -19.57 -28.38
CA THR A 203 8.28 -18.43 -29.13
C THR A 203 9.68 -18.73 -29.68
N VAL A 204 10.00 -18.15 -30.84
CA VAL A 204 11.33 -18.31 -31.50
C VAL A 204 12.48 -17.82 -30.60
N GLU A 205 12.19 -16.92 -29.67
CA GLU A 205 13.13 -16.48 -28.64
C GLU A 205 12.92 -17.23 -27.32
N ASN A 206 14.02 -17.76 -26.77
CA ASN A 206 14.12 -18.30 -25.40
C ASN A 206 13.99 -17.17 -24.36
N ARG A 207 12.79 -16.63 -24.16
CA ARG A 207 12.51 -15.63 -23.13
C ARG A 207 12.12 -16.29 -21.81
N GLU A 208 12.66 -15.77 -20.71
CA GLU A 208 12.22 -16.14 -19.37
C GLU A 208 10.80 -15.61 -19.13
N VAL A 209 9.94 -16.48 -18.58
CA VAL A 209 8.57 -16.13 -18.19
C VAL A 209 8.65 -15.23 -16.96
N LYS A 210 8.02 -14.06 -17.06
CA LYS A 210 7.80 -13.19 -15.90
C LYS A 210 6.36 -13.32 -15.40
N GLU A 211 6.22 -13.69 -14.15
CA GLU A 211 4.94 -13.88 -13.46
C GLU A 211 4.78 -12.83 -12.36
N VAL A 212 3.54 -12.56 -11.97
CA VAL A 212 3.21 -11.66 -10.87
C VAL A 212 3.36 -12.41 -9.54
N TYR A 213 4.03 -11.78 -8.58
CA TYR A 213 4.18 -12.26 -7.21
C TYR A 213 3.67 -11.22 -6.22
N ILE A 214 3.46 -11.66 -4.99
CA ILE A 214 3.35 -10.81 -3.81
C ILE A 214 4.39 -11.24 -2.76
N ALA A 215 4.80 -10.30 -1.92
CA ALA A 215 5.56 -10.51 -0.69
C ALA A 215 4.98 -9.63 0.43
N ASP A 216 5.31 -9.94 1.67
CA ASP A 216 5.17 -9.01 2.79
C ASP A 216 6.04 -7.75 2.55
N TYR A 217 5.75 -6.65 3.24
CA TYR A 217 6.46 -5.37 3.06
C TYR A 217 7.99 -5.47 3.31
N ASP A 218 8.43 -6.46 4.10
CA ASP A 218 9.82 -6.78 4.44
C ASP A 218 10.46 -7.84 3.52
N GLY A 219 9.72 -8.34 2.52
CA GLY A 219 10.21 -9.28 1.51
C GLY A 219 10.03 -10.76 1.87
N ALA A 220 9.40 -11.08 3.00
CA ALA A 220 9.03 -12.45 3.32
C ALA A 220 7.73 -12.89 2.60
N GLY A 221 7.26 -14.11 2.86
CA GLY A 221 5.90 -14.52 2.48
C GLY A 221 5.64 -14.61 0.97
N HIS A 222 6.68 -14.77 0.16
CA HIS A 222 6.61 -14.81 -1.30
C HIS A 222 5.55 -15.79 -1.84
N ARG A 223 4.56 -15.28 -2.59
CA ARG A 223 3.50 -16.09 -3.22
C ARG A 223 3.29 -15.68 -4.68
N ARG A 224 3.25 -16.67 -5.58
CA ARG A 224 2.93 -16.49 -7.01
C ARG A 224 1.43 -16.22 -7.21
N VAL A 225 1.10 -15.26 -8.07
CA VAL A 225 -0.27 -14.84 -8.39
C VAL A 225 -0.72 -15.40 -9.74
N THR A 226 0.15 -15.34 -10.75
CA THR A 226 -0.12 -15.82 -12.11
C THR A 226 0.70 -17.07 -12.40
N ALA A 227 0.09 -18.08 -13.02
CA ALA A 227 0.70 -19.40 -13.26
C ALA A 227 0.53 -19.86 -14.73
N GLY A 228 0.64 -18.93 -15.68
CA GLY A 228 0.27 -19.15 -17.08
C GLY A 228 1.41 -19.56 -18.00
N ALA A 229 2.68 -19.49 -17.56
CA ALA A 229 3.84 -19.54 -18.44
C ALA A 229 3.79 -18.50 -19.57
N GLN A 230 3.16 -17.36 -19.30
CA GLN A 230 3.00 -16.20 -20.19
C GLN A 230 3.76 -15.01 -19.63
N LEU A 231 4.12 -14.04 -20.49
CA LEU A 231 4.66 -12.77 -20.02
C LEU A 231 3.56 -11.96 -19.32
N ASN A 232 3.84 -11.53 -18.08
CA ASN A 232 3.02 -10.58 -17.34
C ASN A 232 3.92 -9.43 -16.86
N ASN A 233 3.39 -8.21 -16.82
CA ASN A 233 4.12 -7.05 -16.32
C ASN A 233 3.21 -6.03 -15.60
N SER A 234 3.84 -5.05 -14.95
CA SER A 234 3.17 -3.86 -14.39
C SER A 234 1.96 -4.17 -13.48
N PRO A 235 2.12 -4.97 -12.41
CA PRO A 235 1.05 -5.28 -11.49
C PRO A 235 0.73 -4.08 -10.59
N THR A 236 -0.55 -3.90 -10.30
CA THR A 236 -1.08 -2.89 -9.37
C THR A 236 -2.12 -3.52 -8.45
N TRP A 237 -2.08 -3.16 -7.17
CA TRP A 237 -3.09 -3.58 -6.19
C TRP A 237 -4.39 -2.81 -6.38
N SER A 238 -5.53 -3.48 -6.23
CA SER A 238 -6.78 -2.78 -5.91
C SER A 238 -6.67 -2.13 -4.51
N PRO A 239 -7.34 -0.99 -4.25
CA PRO A 239 -7.24 -0.30 -2.96
C PRO A 239 -7.73 -1.12 -1.76
N ASP A 240 -8.61 -2.10 -1.99
CA ASP A 240 -9.10 -3.04 -0.97
C ASP A 240 -8.15 -4.24 -0.72
N GLY A 241 -7.04 -4.33 -1.47
CA GLY A 241 -6.06 -5.42 -1.38
C GLY A 241 -6.55 -6.79 -1.87
N ARG A 242 -7.71 -6.89 -2.54
CA ARG A 242 -8.32 -8.18 -2.92
C ARG A 242 -8.07 -8.61 -4.36
N ALA A 243 -7.61 -7.70 -5.21
CA ALA A 243 -7.30 -7.96 -6.61
C ALA A 243 -5.97 -7.33 -7.03
N ILE A 244 -5.39 -7.89 -8.08
CA ILE A 244 -4.22 -7.32 -8.75
C ILE A 244 -4.54 -7.20 -10.23
N ALA A 245 -4.44 -5.99 -10.78
CA ALA A 245 -4.50 -5.76 -12.22
C ALA A 245 -3.08 -5.76 -12.80
N TYR A 246 -2.89 -6.25 -14.02
CA TYR A 246 -1.59 -6.37 -14.67
C TYR A 246 -1.74 -6.44 -16.20
N THR A 247 -0.67 -6.13 -16.94
CA THR A 247 -0.61 -6.44 -18.38
C THR A 247 -0.25 -7.92 -18.56
N SER A 248 -0.92 -8.63 -19.46
CA SER A 248 -0.57 -10.01 -19.82
C SER A 248 -0.59 -10.23 -21.33
N TRP A 249 0.27 -11.11 -21.82
CA TRP A 249 0.29 -11.57 -23.22
C TRP A 249 -0.57 -12.82 -23.47
N ARG A 250 -1.44 -13.20 -22.52
CA ARG A 250 -2.24 -14.44 -22.59
C ARG A 250 -3.15 -14.52 -23.83
N THR A 251 -3.53 -13.39 -24.43
CA THR A 251 -4.31 -13.32 -25.69
C THR A 251 -3.45 -13.34 -26.96
N GLY A 252 -2.12 -13.39 -26.83
CA GLY A 252 -1.15 -13.24 -27.92
C GLY A 252 -0.69 -11.79 -28.16
N PHE A 253 -1.33 -10.81 -27.51
CA PHE A 253 -1.01 -9.38 -27.54
C PHE A 253 -1.14 -8.79 -26.13
N MET A 254 -0.71 -7.54 -25.90
CA MET A 254 -0.86 -6.91 -24.58
C MET A 254 -2.33 -6.61 -24.29
N ASP A 255 -2.84 -7.15 -23.18
CA ASP A 255 -4.14 -6.76 -22.65
C ASP A 255 -4.12 -6.65 -21.12
N VAL A 256 -5.09 -5.92 -20.55
CA VAL A 256 -5.25 -5.74 -19.11
C VAL A 256 -6.05 -6.91 -18.54
N PHE A 257 -5.47 -7.58 -17.54
CA PHE A 257 -6.12 -8.63 -16.77
C PHE A 257 -6.22 -8.23 -15.30
N VAL A 258 -7.22 -8.78 -14.62
CA VAL A 258 -7.44 -8.63 -13.17
C VAL A 258 -7.58 -10.00 -12.55
N SER A 259 -6.77 -10.32 -11.55
CA SER A 259 -6.89 -11.55 -10.73
C SER A 259 -7.37 -11.20 -9.33
N ARG A 260 -8.48 -11.80 -8.88
CA ARG A 260 -8.99 -11.68 -7.50
C ARG A 260 -8.38 -12.75 -6.62
N ILE A 261 -7.39 -12.37 -5.83
CA ILE A 261 -6.40 -13.28 -5.24
C ILE A 261 -6.89 -14.15 -4.07
N TYR A 262 -8.11 -13.87 -3.58
CA TYR A 262 -8.82 -14.64 -2.57
C TYR A 262 -9.95 -15.52 -3.14
N GLU A 263 -10.49 -15.16 -4.31
CA GLU A 263 -11.52 -15.94 -5.00
C GLU A 263 -10.93 -16.96 -5.98
N GLY A 264 -9.70 -16.74 -6.44
CA GLY A 264 -9.10 -17.51 -7.55
C GLY A 264 -9.70 -17.17 -8.93
N THR A 265 -10.49 -16.10 -9.04
CA THR A 265 -11.12 -15.67 -10.30
C THR A 265 -10.22 -14.69 -11.07
N MET A 266 -10.35 -14.66 -12.40
CA MET A 266 -9.64 -13.74 -13.27
C MET A 266 -10.55 -13.21 -14.37
N SER A 267 -10.45 -11.91 -14.68
CA SER A 267 -11.17 -11.25 -15.78
C SER A 267 -10.23 -10.47 -16.70
N ASN A 268 -10.69 -10.25 -17.94
CA ASN A 268 -10.11 -9.28 -18.89
C ASN A 268 -11.15 -8.17 -19.12
N PRO A 269 -11.05 -7.03 -18.41
CA PRO A 269 -11.99 -5.93 -18.56
C PRO A 269 -11.77 -5.08 -19.83
N ALA A 270 -10.52 -4.91 -20.29
CA ALA A 270 -10.20 -3.95 -21.36
C ALA A 270 -10.49 -4.47 -22.78
N LYS A 271 -10.56 -5.80 -22.96
CA LYS A 271 -11.01 -6.52 -24.16
C LYS A 271 -10.35 -6.00 -25.45
N GLY A 272 -9.03 -6.02 -25.46
CA GLY A 272 -8.21 -5.59 -26.58
C GLY A 272 -8.25 -6.55 -27.77
N THR A 273 -7.56 -6.15 -28.83
CA THR A 273 -7.31 -6.93 -30.05
C THR A 273 -5.83 -6.79 -30.45
N PRO A 274 -5.31 -7.58 -31.41
CA PRO A 274 -3.92 -7.44 -31.87
C PRO A 274 -3.55 -6.02 -32.33
N SER A 275 -4.51 -5.28 -32.90
CA SER A 275 -4.35 -3.89 -33.35
C SER A 275 -4.77 -2.83 -32.31
N ALA A 276 -5.46 -3.23 -31.23
CA ALA A 276 -5.96 -2.35 -30.17
C ALA A 276 -5.61 -2.95 -28.80
N GLN A 277 -4.34 -2.81 -28.41
CA GLN A 277 -3.75 -3.38 -27.21
C GLN A 277 -3.98 -2.47 -26.00
N ASN A 278 -3.96 -3.06 -24.80
CA ASN A 278 -4.16 -2.35 -23.53
C ASN A 278 -3.11 -2.79 -22.50
N TYR A 279 -2.49 -1.85 -21.79
CA TYR A 279 -1.37 -2.13 -20.90
C TYR A 279 -1.18 -1.05 -19.84
N LEU A 280 -0.30 -1.32 -18.87
CA LEU A 280 0.00 -0.40 -17.75
C LEU A 280 -1.27 0.03 -16.97
N PRO A 281 -2.04 -0.93 -16.41
CA PRO A 281 -3.23 -0.60 -15.63
C PRO A 281 -2.87 0.04 -14.28
N MET A 282 -3.75 0.93 -13.81
CA MET A 282 -3.69 1.53 -12.48
C MET A 282 -5.10 1.79 -11.93
N TYR A 283 -5.41 1.24 -10.76
CA TYR A 283 -6.68 1.52 -10.05
C TYR A 283 -6.78 2.96 -9.58
N SER A 284 -7.99 3.52 -9.62
CA SER A 284 -8.33 4.73 -8.87
C SER A 284 -8.33 4.46 -7.37
N PRO A 285 -8.13 5.46 -6.48
CA PRO A 285 -8.03 5.25 -5.04
C PRO A 285 -9.32 4.71 -4.39
N ASP A 286 -10.47 4.94 -5.02
CA ASP A 286 -11.78 4.41 -4.61
C ASP A 286 -12.06 3.00 -5.18
N GLY A 287 -11.17 2.46 -6.02
CA GLY A 287 -11.30 1.16 -6.67
C GLY A 287 -12.37 1.08 -7.77
N THR A 288 -13.12 2.17 -8.05
CA THR A 288 -14.24 2.12 -9.00
C THR A 288 -13.79 2.15 -10.47
N LYS A 289 -12.54 2.56 -10.74
CA LYS A 289 -12.01 2.74 -12.09
C LYS A 289 -10.61 2.15 -12.26
N LEU A 290 -10.29 1.87 -13.52
CA LEU A 290 -8.96 1.56 -14.00
C LEU A 290 -8.56 2.61 -15.03
N ALA A 291 -7.43 3.27 -14.81
CA ALA A 291 -6.70 3.96 -15.85
C ALA A 291 -5.75 2.95 -16.53
N PHE A 292 -5.51 3.11 -17.83
CA PHE A 292 -4.62 2.25 -18.59
C PHE A 292 -4.12 2.97 -19.84
N THR A 293 -3.05 2.47 -20.44
CA THR A 293 -2.62 2.88 -21.79
C THR A 293 -3.31 2.01 -22.83
N SER A 294 -3.77 2.60 -23.93
CA SER A 294 -4.20 1.84 -25.12
C SER A 294 -3.77 2.52 -26.40
N ASN A 295 -3.47 1.73 -27.43
CA ASN A 295 -3.15 2.23 -28.79
C ASN A 295 -4.32 2.09 -29.78
N ARG A 296 -5.55 1.87 -29.28
CA ARG A 296 -6.75 1.60 -30.10
C ARG A 296 -7.10 2.66 -31.14
N ASP A 297 -6.67 3.91 -30.92
CA ASP A 297 -6.89 5.04 -31.84
C ASP A 297 -5.62 5.39 -32.66
N GLY A 298 -4.65 4.49 -32.75
CA GLY A 298 -3.45 4.58 -33.60
C GLY A 298 -2.14 4.82 -32.84
N ASN A 299 -2.16 5.65 -31.79
CA ASN A 299 -1.00 5.92 -30.92
C ASN A 299 -1.31 5.60 -29.45
N PRO A 300 -0.29 5.34 -28.60
CA PRO A 300 -0.48 5.14 -27.16
C PRO A 300 -1.06 6.37 -26.46
N GLU A 301 -2.21 6.19 -25.83
CA GLU A 301 -2.97 7.22 -25.13
C GLU A 301 -3.48 6.70 -23.79
N ILE A 302 -3.77 7.61 -22.86
CA ILE A 302 -4.39 7.28 -21.57
C ILE A 302 -5.90 7.12 -21.75
N TYR A 303 -6.43 6.02 -21.24
CA TYR A 303 -7.86 5.73 -21.14
C TYR A 303 -8.25 5.48 -19.68
N VAL A 304 -9.51 5.70 -19.37
CA VAL A 304 -10.14 5.33 -18.10
C VAL A 304 -11.38 4.48 -18.40
N MET A 305 -11.62 3.46 -17.59
CA MET A 305 -12.83 2.64 -17.59
C MET A 305 -13.29 2.36 -16.16
N ASN A 306 -14.54 1.93 -15.99
CA ASN A 306 -14.98 1.36 -14.71
C ASN A 306 -14.27 0.01 -14.49
N ALA A 307 -14.13 -0.43 -13.23
CA ALA A 307 -13.39 -1.65 -12.88
C ALA A 307 -13.99 -2.95 -13.47
N ASP A 308 -15.24 -2.93 -13.92
CA ASP A 308 -15.92 -4.01 -14.64
C ASP A 308 -15.62 -4.05 -16.17
N GLY A 309 -14.91 -3.04 -16.69
CA GLY A 309 -14.62 -2.85 -18.12
C GLY A 309 -15.64 -2.00 -18.88
N SER A 310 -16.69 -1.52 -18.22
CA SER A 310 -17.68 -0.61 -18.83
C SER A 310 -17.16 0.84 -18.89
N GLY A 311 -17.80 1.68 -19.71
CA GLY A 311 -17.53 3.12 -19.73
C GLY A 311 -16.12 3.53 -20.15
N ILE A 312 -15.46 2.75 -21.03
CA ILE A 312 -14.14 3.10 -21.56
C ILE A 312 -14.20 4.47 -22.24
N ARG A 313 -13.32 5.38 -21.83
CA ARG A 313 -13.19 6.74 -22.37
C ARG A 313 -11.72 7.13 -22.52
N ARG A 314 -11.39 7.75 -23.65
CA ARG A 314 -10.09 8.37 -23.91
C ARG A 314 -9.91 9.63 -23.06
N LEU A 315 -8.76 9.78 -22.41
CA LEU A 315 -8.44 10.91 -21.52
C LEU A 315 -7.46 11.88 -22.17
N THR A 316 -6.51 11.39 -22.97
CA THR A 316 -5.52 12.18 -23.70
C THR A 316 -5.71 12.04 -25.21
N ASN A 317 -5.38 13.08 -25.97
CA ASN A 317 -5.44 13.08 -27.44
C ASN A 317 -4.30 13.95 -28.00
N HIS A 318 -3.18 13.33 -28.36
CA HIS A 318 -2.00 13.97 -28.93
C HIS A 318 -1.24 12.95 -29.79
N PRO A 319 -0.67 13.30 -30.97
CA PRO A 319 0.05 12.35 -31.83
C PRO A 319 1.37 11.79 -31.26
N SER A 320 1.66 12.01 -29.97
CA SER A 320 2.84 11.48 -29.27
C SER A 320 2.46 10.27 -28.42
N ILE A 321 3.46 9.67 -27.77
CA ILE A 321 3.26 8.57 -26.84
C ILE A 321 2.88 9.14 -25.46
N ASP A 322 1.70 8.75 -24.95
CA ASP A 322 1.25 8.99 -23.58
C ASP A 322 1.08 7.63 -22.85
N VAL A 323 1.79 7.42 -21.73
CA VAL A 323 1.92 6.11 -21.05
C VAL A 323 1.99 6.24 -19.52
N THR A 324 1.97 5.09 -18.82
CA THR A 324 2.17 4.95 -17.36
C THR A 324 1.29 5.88 -16.51
N PRO A 325 -0.05 5.74 -16.56
CA PRO A 325 -0.94 6.56 -15.75
C PRO A 325 -0.85 6.20 -14.26
N THR A 326 -0.92 7.21 -13.40
CA THR A 326 -1.05 7.09 -11.95
C THR A 326 -2.09 8.07 -11.41
N TRP A 327 -2.94 7.66 -10.48
CA TRP A 327 -3.99 8.52 -9.92
C TRP A 327 -3.50 9.33 -8.74
N SER A 328 -3.94 10.59 -8.64
CA SER A 328 -3.83 11.37 -7.42
C SER A 328 -4.56 10.68 -6.26
N PRO A 329 -4.16 10.86 -4.98
CA PRO A 329 -4.82 10.22 -3.84
C PRO A 329 -6.30 10.59 -3.68
N THR A 330 -6.71 11.73 -4.25
CA THR A 330 -8.10 12.22 -4.30
C THR A 330 -8.93 11.62 -5.44
N GLY A 331 -8.33 10.87 -6.38
CA GLY A 331 -8.98 10.38 -7.59
C GLY A 331 -9.38 11.45 -8.61
N THR A 332 -9.05 12.73 -8.38
CA THR A 332 -9.48 13.86 -9.21
C THR A 332 -8.53 14.18 -10.36
N GLN A 333 -7.29 13.68 -10.33
CA GLN A 333 -6.26 13.90 -11.33
C GLN A 333 -5.51 12.61 -11.65
N LEU A 334 -4.89 12.55 -12.82
CA LEU A 334 -3.90 11.55 -13.19
C LEU A 334 -2.58 12.23 -13.53
N ALA A 335 -1.47 11.65 -13.11
CA ALA A 335 -0.15 11.94 -13.69
C ALA A 335 0.22 10.82 -14.67
N PHE A 336 0.96 11.15 -15.72
CA PHE A 336 1.37 10.20 -16.76
C PHE A 336 2.64 10.69 -17.47
N THR A 337 3.32 9.79 -18.18
CA THR A 337 4.51 10.12 -18.98
C THR A 337 4.09 10.48 -20.40
N SER A 338 4.61 11.57 -20.95
CA SER A 338 4.35 12.00 -22.32
C SER A 338 5.62 12.44 -23.05
N GLU A 339 5.72 12.11 -24.33
CA GLU A 339 6.80 12.57 -25.22
C GLU A 339 6.47 13.86 -25.98
N ARG A 340 5.33 14.51 -25.72
CA ARG A 340 4.87 15.70 -26.47
C ARG A 340 5.80 16.93 -26.44
N SER A 341 6.84 16.90 -25.61
CA SER A 341 7.89 17.93 -25.55
C SER A 341 9.23 17.50 -26.16
N GLY A 342 9.25 16.42 -26.95
CA GLY A 342 10.46 15.87 -27.60
C GLY A 342 11.30 14.95 -26.71
N THR A 343 11.05 14.93 -25.40
CA THR A 343 11.60 13.94 -24.46
C THR A 343 10.49 13.46 -23.51
N PRO A 344 10.60 12.23 -22.94
CA PRO A 344 9.69 11.77 -21.90
C PRO A 344 9.66 12.76 -20.73
N SER A 345 8.46 13.15 -20.31
CA SER A 345 8.25 14.03 -19.18
C SER A 345 6.92 13.74 -18.51
N ILE A 346 6.81 14.05 -17.23
CA ILE A 346 5.59 13.87 -16.45
C ILE A 346 4.62 15.02 -16.70
N TYR A 347 3.37 14.67 -16.99
CA TYR A 347 2.23 15.55 -17.14
C TYR A 347 1.17 15.20 -16.10
N ILE A 348 0.34 16.18 -15.73
CA ILE A 348 -0.90 15.98 -14.99
C ILE A 348 -2.07 16.42 -15.85
N VAL A 349 -3.18 15.69 -15.76
CA VAL A 349 -4.50 16.03 -16.31
C VAL A 349 -5.58 15.75 -15.26
N GLY A 350 -6.69 16.49 -15.30
CA GLY A 350 -7.89 16.17 -14.53
C GLY A 350 -8.49 14.84 -14.96
N ALA A 351 -9.19 14.16 -14.04
CA ALA A 351 -9.89 12.92 -14.34
C ALA A 351 -11.05 13.12 -15.35
N ASP A 352 -11.49 14.35 -15.57
CA ASP A 352 -12.40 14.78 -16.63
C ASP A 352 -11.71 14.88 -18.02
N GLY A 353 -10.40 15.11 -18.07
CA GLY A 353 -9.60 15.37 -19.28
C GLY A 353 -9.18 16.85 -19.43
N LEU A 354 -9.51 17.72 -18.48
CA LEU A 354 -9.18 19.14 -18.49
C LEU A 354 -7.92 19.45 -17.67
N GLY A 355 -7.43 20.70 -17.72
CA GLY A 355 -6.33 21.15 -16.85
C GLY A 355 -4.97 20.48 -17.13
N LEU A 356 -4.78 19.94 -18.33
CA LEU A 356 -3.54 19.32 -18.80
C LEU A 356 -2.34 20.28 -18.66
N ARG A 357 -1.29 19.85 -17.95
CA ARG A 357 -0.06 20.63 -17.72
C ARG A 357 1.19 19.76 -17.57
N ARG A 358 2.33 20.26 -18.04
CA ARG A 358 3.66 19.66 -17.81
C ARG A 358 4.10 19.88 -16.35
N ILE A 359 4.73 18.88 -15.75
CA ILE A 359 5.23 18.94 -14.36
C ILE A 359 6.76 18.89 -14.32
N THR A 360 7.38 17.94 -15.03
CA THR A 360 8.84 17.80 -15.07
C THR A 360 9.39 18.30 -16.41
N PHE A 361 10.59 18.88 -16.36
CA PHE A 361 11.27 19.47 -17.51
C PHE A 361 12.56 18.71 -17.91
N GLU A 362 12.81 17.58 -17.25
CA GLU A 362 13.90 16.64 -17.52
C GLU A 362 13.36 15.32 -18.10
N ASN A 363 14.24 14.49 -18.68
CA ASN A 363 13.86 13.16 -19.15
C ASN A 363 13.42 12.30 -17.96
N SER A 364 12.12 12.03 -17.88
CA SER A 364 11.46 11.44 -16.71
C SER A 364 10.20 10.65 -17.07
N ASP A 365 9.95 9.60 -16.31
CA ASP A 365 8.87 8.64 -16.53
C ASP A 365 8.39 7.98 -15.22
N ARG A 366 7.33 7.16 -15.33
CA ARG A 366 6.82 6.28 -14.25
C ARG A 366 6.59 7.00 -12.93
N ALA A 367 5.88 8.12 -12.98
CA ALA A 367 5.46 8.85 -11.78
C ALA A 367 4.53 8.00 -10.88
N THR A 368 4.58 8.27 -9.58
CA THR A 368 3.66 7.76 -8.55
C THR A 368 3.38 8.85 -7.53
N TRP A 369 2.12 8.96 -7.10
CA TRP A 369 1.70 9.97 -6.13
C TRP A 369 2.00 9.54 -4.70
N SER A 370 2.54 10.46 -3.89
CA SER A 370 2.62 10.25 -2.44
C SER A 370 1.22 10.23 -1.83
N PRO A 371 0.95 9.41 -0.81
CA PRO A 371 -0.33 9.43 -0.11
C PRO A 371 -0.53 10.75 0.66
N ALA A 372 -1.78 11.10 0.91
CA ALA A 372 -2.14 12.26 1.72
C ALA A 372 -1.52 12.16 3.13
N PRO A 373 -1.13 13.28 3.76
CA PRO A 373 -1.27 14.67 3.30
C PRO A 373 -0.14 15.17 2.39
N ARG A 374 0.82 14.31 2.00
CA ARG A 374 1.92 14.72 1.13
C ARG A 374 1.40 15.02 -0.28
N ASN A 375 1.85 16.12 -0.88
CA ASN A 375 1.47 16.57 -2.22
C ASN A 375 2.69 16.47 -3.16
N GLU A 376 3.19 15.25 -3.35
CA GLU A 376 4.45 14.97 -4.05
C GLU A 376 4.28 13.89 -5.13
N LEU A 377 5.10 13.96 -6.18
CA LEU A 377 5.29 12.88 -7.14
C LEU A 377 6.69 12.30 -6.97
N ALA A 378 6.81 11.00 -6.72
CA ALA A 378 8.05 10.28 -6.96
C ALA A 378 8.07 9.81 -8.42
N TYR A 379 9.20 9.90 -9.10
CA TYR A 379 9.33 9.52 -10.51
C TYR A 379 10.74 9.03 -10.83
N THR A 380 10.87 8.33 -11.95
CA THR A 380 12.15 7.89 -12.51
C THR A 380 12.69 9.00 -13.42
N ALA A 381 13.98 9.34 -13.28
CA ALA A 381 14.62 10.43 -14.01
C ALA A 381 15.99 10.00 -14.54
N ARG A 382 16.28 10.30 -15.81
CA ARG A 382 17.54 9.88 -16.44
C ARG A 382 18.73 10.61 -15.82
N THR A 383 19.67 9.86 -15.26
CA THR A 383 20.85 10.39 -14.57
C THR A 383 22.10 9.66 -15.08
N GLY A 384 22.91 10.35 -15.87
CA GLY A 384 24.08 9.76 -16.53
C GLY A 384 23.70 8.60 -17.48
N PRO A 385 24.34 7.42 -17.36
CA PRO A 385 24.02 6.26 -18.20
C PRO A 385 22.76 5.49 -17.75
N GLY A 386 22.25 5.75 -16.54
CA GLY A 386 21.10 5.04 -15.96
C GLY A 386 19.97 5.98 -15.56
N TYR A 387 19.16 5.53 -14.60
CA TYR A 387 18.05 6.30 -14.03
C TYR A 387 18.17 6.36 -12.50
N ASP A 388 17.66 7.44 -11.93
CA ASP A 388 17.53 7.64 -10.49
C ASP A 388 16.10 8.02 -10.10
N ILE A 389 15.73 7.75 -8.85
CA ILE A 389 14.46 8.18 -8.29
C ILE A 389 14.58 9.62 -7.78
N LYS A 390 13.64 10.45 -8.21
CA LYS A 390 13.46 11.83 -7.73
C LYS A 390 12.06 12.02 -7.17
N VAL A 391 11.89 13.01 -6.29
CA VAL A 391 10.60 13.40 -5.71
C VAL A 391 10.41 14.90 -5.89
N LEU A 392 9.35 15.28 -6.59
CA LEU A 392 8.94 16.68 -6.80
C LEU A 392 7.75 17.03 -5.90
N ASN A 393 7.85 18.16 -5.20
CA ASN A 393 6.74 18.74 -4.46
C ASN A 393 5.85 19.55 -5.40
N LEU A 394 4.56 19.25 -5.48
CA LEU A 394 3.65 19.86 -6.44
C LEU A 394 3.22 21.29 -6.08
N ALA A 395 3.49 21.76 -4.86
CA ALA A 395 3.20 23.12 -4.41
C ALA A 395 4.39 24.06 -4.59
N SER A 396 5.60 23.66 -4.16
CA SER A 396 6.82 24.48 -4.33
C SER A 396 7.52 24.28 -5.68
N SER A 397 7.19 23.22 -6.42
CA SER A 397 7.93 22.75 -7.61
C SER A 397 9.40 22.36 -7.33
N GLU A 398 9.78 22.20 -6.07
CA GLU A 398 11.11 21.74 -5.68
C GLU A 398 11.26 20.23 -5.92
N THR A 399 12.37 19.84 -6.55
CA THR A 399 12.74 18.44 -6.76
C THR A 399 13.91 18.06 -5.84
N ARG A 400 13.74 16.98 -5.07
CA ARG A 400 14.84 16.30 -4.38
C ARG A 400 15.18 14.99 -5.07
N GLN A 401 16.46 14.64 -5.11
CA GLN A 401 16.92 13.33 -5.59
C GLN A 401 17.04 12.34 -4.43
N LEU A 402 16.59 11.10 -4.65
CA LEU A 402 16.43 10.07 -3.61
C LEU A 402 17.43 8.91 -3.75
N THR A 403 17.88 8.63 -4.98
CA THR A 403 18.97 7.68 -5.28
C THR A 403 20.04 8.35 -6.15
N PHE A 404 21.28 7.85 -6.10
CA PHE A 404 22.42 8.54 -6.73
C PHE A 404 23.35 7.56 -7.46
N GLY A 405 23.12 7.31 -8.74
CA GLY A 405 24.05 6.65 -9.69
C GLY A 405 24.38 5.16 -9.44
N GLU A 406 24.01 4.60 -8.28
CA GLU A 406 24.20 3.18 -7.98
C GLU A 406 23.21 2.31 -8.77
N GLY A 407 23.70 1.70 -9.85
CA GLY A 407 22.88 0.94 -10.79
C GLY A 407 21.94 1.82 -11.60
N THR A 408 20.89 1.22 -12.16
CA THR A 408 19.69 1.96 -12.59
C THR A 408 18.60 1.79 -11.56
N ASN A 409 17.86 2.85 -11.24
CA ASN A 409 16.82 2.90 -10.21
C ASN A 409 15.51 3.41 -10.83
N GLU A 410 14.48 2.55 -10.87
CA GLU A 410 13.29 2.73 -11.71
C GLU A 410 12.00 2.28 -11.02
N SER A 411 10.84 2.71 -11.53
CA SER A 411 9.50 2.28 -11.09
C SER A 411 9.25 2.46 -9.58
N PRO A 412 9.22 3.70 -9.08
CA PRO A 412 8.93 4.00 -7.68
C PRO A 412 7.47 3.66 -7.31
N ALA A 413 7.25 3.24 -6.06
CA ALA A 413 5.93 2.98 -5.47
C ALA A 413 5.92 3.34 -3.98
N TRP A 414 5.01 4.23 -3.57
CA TRP A 414 4.89 4.67 -2.17
C TRP A 414 4.23 3.61 -1.28
N ALA A 415 4.75 3.46 -0.06
CA ALA A 415 4.01 2.86 1.04
C ALA A 415 2.81 3.73 1.41
N PRO A 416 1.68 3.17 1.90
CA PRO A 416 0.46 3.93 2.17
C PRO A 416 0.59 4.98 3.28
N ASN A 417 1.60 4.89 4.15
CA ASN A 417 1.94 5.92 5.14
C ASN A 417 2.85 7.06 4.60
N GLY A 418 3.33 6.96 3.37
CA GLY A 418 4.21 7.95 2.73
C GLY A 418 5.59 8.10 3.38
N ARG A 419 6.03 7.15 4.22
CA ARG A 419 7.33 7.16 4.90
C ARG A 419 8.42 6.40 4.14
N HIS A 420 8.03 5.46 3.28
CA HIS A 420 8.93 4.60 2.52
C HIS A 420 8.49 4.51 1.06
N LEU A 421 9.47 4.23 0.20
CA LEU A 421 9.30 4.07 -1.24
C LEU A 421 9.96 2.77 -1.67
N ALA A 422 9.22 1.88 -2.32
CA ALA A 422 9.77 0.72 -3.02
C ALA A 422 10.18 1.14 -4.44
N PHE A 423 11.24 0.55 -4.96
CA PHE A 423 11.71 0.81 -6.32
C PHE A 423 12.48 -0.40 -6.87
N THR A 424 12.62 -0.47 -8.18
CA THR A 424 13.46 -1.44 -8.88
C THR A 424 14.89 -0.92 -8.93
N SER A 425 15.90 -1.74 -8.65
CA SER A 425 17.30 -1.36 -8.84
C SER A 425 18.18 -2.51 -9.31
N THR A 426 19.21 -2.21 -10.11
CA THR A 426 20.25 -3.17 -10.53
C THR A 426 21.52 -3.12 -9.67
N ARG A 427 21.57 -2.31 -8.60
CA ARG A 427 22.78 -2.08 -7.78
C ARG A 427 23.43 -3.34 -7.19
N SER A 428 22.68 -4.45 -7.05
CA SER A 428 23.18 -5.74 -6.59
C SER A 428 23.54 -6.71 -7.74
N GLY A 429 23.81 -6.21 -8.95
CA GLY A 429 24.19 -7.00 -10.14
C GLY A 429 23.05 -7.77 -10.83
N ARG A 430 21.86 -7.80 -10.21
CA ARG A 430 20.58 -8.25 -10.80
C ARG A 430 19.51 -7.20 -10.51
N THR A 431 18.46 -7.18 -11.32
CA THR A 431 17.29 -6.35 -11.07
C THR A 431 16.55 -6.85 -9.84
N GLN A 432 16.43 -6.04 -8.79
CA GLN A 432 15.77 -6.40 -7.53
C GLN A 432 14.88 -5.28 -7.03
N ILE A 433 13.94 -5.60 -6.13
CA ILE A 433 13.19 -4.60 -5.38
C ILE A 433 14.01 -4.16 -4.18
N PHE A 434 14.07 -2.85 -3.98
CA PHE A 434 14.63 -2.19 -2.80
C PHE A 434 13.57 -1.30 -2.17
N THR A 435 13.72 -1.00 -0.89
CA THR A 435 13.00 0.10 -0.23
C THR A 435 13.98 1.17 0.25
N VAL A 436 13.52 2.41 0.28
CA VAL A 436 14.26 3.58 0.81
C VAL A 436 13.28 4.42 1.62
N ASP A 437 13.78 5.12 2.64
CA ASP A 437 12.96 6.03 3.43
C ASP A 437 12.74 7.36 2.68
N TYR A 438 11.71 8.13 3.05
CA TYR A 438 11.31 9.37 2.37
C TYR A 438 12.42 10.45 2.30
N ASP A 439 13.44 10.34 3.15
CA ASP A 439 14.63 11.21 3.23
C ASP A 439 15.84 10.68 2.44
N GLY A 440 15.68 9.60 1.68
CA GLY A 440 16.74 8.98 0.86
C GLY A 440 17.68 8.06 1.62
N ARG A 441 17.46 7.86 2.93
CA ARG A 441 18.32 7.03 3.78
C ARG A 441 17.81 5.58 3.87
N ASN A 442 18.68 4.73 4.42
CA ASN A 442 18.40 3.32 4.73
C ASN A 442 17.85 2.55 3.53
N ILE A 443 18.62 2.52 2.44
CA ILE A 443 18.28 1.68 1.29
C ILE A 443 18.44 0.21 1.69
N ARG A 444 17.36 -0.57 1.59
CA ARG A 444 17.28 -1.98 2.01
C ARG A 444 16.90 -2.84 0.81
N GLN A 445 17.67 -3.91 0.56
CA GLN A 445 17.35 -4.89 -0.49
C GLN A 445 16.24 -5.83 -0.02
N LEU A 446 15.14 -5.88 -0.77
CA LEU A 446 13.95 -6.66 -0.43
C LEU A 446 13.96 -8.06 -1.05
N THR A 447 14.31 -8.15 -2.34
CA THR A 447 14.30 -9.42 -3.09
C THR A 447 15.72 -9.86 -3.46
N ARG A 448 15.94 -11.18 -3.54
CA ARG A 448 17.26 -11.78 -3.78
C ARG A 448 17.32 -12.87 -4.86
N ASP A 449 16.22 -13.59 -5.13
CA ASP A 449 16.16 -14.62 -6.17
C ASP A 449 15.36 -14.18 -7.41
N GLY A 450 15.79 -14.66 -8.58
CA GLY A 450 15.36 -14.14 -9.90
C GLY A 450 15.77 -12.69 -10.12
N ASN A 451 15.21 -12.09 -11.16
CA ASN A 451 15.10 -10.65 -11.35
C ASN A 451 13.70 -10.21 -10.92
N ASN A 452 13.59 -9.11 -10.17
CA ASN A 452 12.33 -8.62 -9.62
C ASN A 452 12.19 -7.14 -9.97
N GLN A 453 11.06 -6.76 -10.55
CA GLN A 453 10.86 -5.43 -11.13
C GLN A 453 9.42 -4.92 -10.99
N GLN A 454 9.23 -3.62 -11.17
CA GLN A 454 7.93 -2.93 -11.18
C GLN A 454 7.11 -3.21 -9.90
N PRO A 455 7.60 -2.78 -8.72
CA PRO A 455 6.88 -2.95 -7.47
C PRO A 455 5.63 -2.07 -7.44
N HIS A 456 4.61 -2.53 -6.74
CA HIS A 456 3.46 -1.73 -6.32
C HIS A 456 3.06 -2.11 -4.91
N TRP A 457 2.87 -1.11 -4.05
CA TRP A 457 2.54 -1.30 -2.64
C TRP A 457 1.02 -1.47 -2.46
N SER A 458 0.57 -2.31 -1.53
CA SER A 458 -0.84 -2.40 -1.13
C SER A 458 -1.23 -1.20 -0.27
N GLN A 459 -2.49 -0.78 -0.37
CA GLN A 459 -3.02 0.35 0.39
C GLN A 459 -3.54 -0.02 1.78
#